data_AF-A0A1J4S5X0-F1
#
_entry.id   AF-A0A1J4S5X0-F1
#
_cell.length_a   1.000
_cell.length_b   1.000
_cell.length_c   1.000
_cell.angle_alpha   90.00
_cell.angle_beta   90.00
_cell.angle_gamma   90.00
#
_symmetry.space_group_name_H-M   'P 1'
#
loop_
_entity.id
_entity.type
_entity.pdbx_description
1 polymer ?
#
loop_
_entity_poly.entity_id
_entity_poly.type
_entity_poly.pdbx_seq_one_letter_code
_entity_poly.pdbx_strand_id
1 'polypeptide(L)'
;MFGEFIKEKRINKNISLREFCKLMEVDASNWSKIERGLLAPPQDDGKLQKIAQLLEIKVGSEQWKEMKDIANIDAGIIPEDIRSDEKVLKSLPMFFRTLRSEKPSSEELDKLIEMVRKEG
;
A
#
# COMPACT_ATOMS: atom_id res chain seq x y z
N MET A 1 -8.73 2.43 -0.52
CA MET A 1 -7.25 2.27 -0.66
C MET A 1 -6.57 3.65 -0.59
N PHE A 2 -5.27 3.80 -0.86
CA PHE A 2 -4.39 4.91 -0.43
C PHE A 2 -5.07 6.29 -0.45
N GLY A 3 -5.72 6.65 -1.57
CA GLY A 3 -6.41 7.93 -1.70
C GLY A 3 -7.48 8.19 -0.62
N GLU A 4 -8.29 7.18 -0.31
CA GLU A 4 -9.30 7.22 0.74
C GLU A 4 -8.67 7.30 2.13
N PHE A 5 -7.63 6.50 2.39
CA PHE A 5 -6.89 6.53 3.65
C PHE A 5 -6.34 7.94 3.93
N ILE A 6 -5.69 8.55 2.94
CA ILE A 6 -5.16 9.91 3.08
C ILE A 6 -6.28 10.92 3.27
N LYS A 7 -7.36 10.82 2.48
CA LYS A 7 -8.51 11.73 2.58
C LYS A 7 -9.13 11.67 3.99
N GLU A 8 -9.32 10.48 4.55
CA GLU A 8 -9.87 10.30 5.89
C GLU A 8 -8.95 10.91 6.95
N LYS A 9 -7.65 10.57 6.94
CA LYS A 9 -6.66 11.14 7.87
C LYS A 9 -6.60 12.66 7.79
N ARG A 10 -6.65 13.20 6.58
CA ARG A 10 -6.63 14.65 6.32
C ARG A 10 -7.87 15.34 6.89
N ILE A 11 -9.06 14.76 6.69
CA ILE A 11 -10.33 15.29 7.22
C ILE A 11 -10.36 15.21 8.75
N ASN A 12 -9.90 14.12 9.35
CA ASN A 12 -9.82 13.96 10.81
C ASN A 12 -8.92 15.01 11.47
N LYS A 13 -8.01 15.62 10.70
CA LYS A 13 -7.12 16.70 11.12
C LYS A 13 -7.61 18.09 10.75
N ASN A 14 -8.81 18.21 10.20
CA ASN A 14 -9.36 19.45 9.67
C ASN A 14 -8.50 20.11 8.58
N ILE A 15 -7.67 19.33 7.88
CA ILE A 15 -6.86 19.84 6.78
C ILE A 15 -7.71 19.80 5.50
N SER A 16 -7.85 20.91 4.79
CA SER A 16 -8.55 20.91 3.50
C SER A 16 -7.71 20.29 2.38
N LEU A 17 -8.34 19.86 1.27
CA LEU A 17 -7.60 19.36 0.10
C LEU A 17 -6.60 20.40 -0.40
N ARG A 18 -7.02 21.67 -0.50
CA ARG A 18 -6.18 22.77 -1.00
C ARG A 18 -5.01 23.07 -0.05
N GLU A 19 -5.27 23.06 1.24
CA GLU A 19 -4.24 23.25 2.25
C GLU A 19 -3.20 22.13 2.23
N PHE A 20 -3.65 20.88 2.17
CA PHE A 20 -2.76 19.73 2.03
C PHE A 20 -1.90 19.82 0.77
N CYS A 21 -2.51 20.16 -0.37
CA CYS A 21 -1.77 20.32 -1.62
C CYS A 21 -0.72 21.45 -1.54
N LYS A 22 -1.06 22.55 -0.86
CA LYS A 22 -0.12 23.66 -0.62
C LYS A 22 1.06 23.20 0.24
N LEU A 23 0.80 22.49 1.34
CA LEU A 23 1.84 21.96 2.24
C LEU A 23 2.72 20.92 1.55
N MET A 24 2.12 20.07 0.71
CA MET A 24 2.82 19.06 -0.07
C MET A 24 3.54 19.63 -1.30
N GLU A 25 3.26 20.86 -1.70
CA GLU A 25 3.74 21.50 -2.94
C GLU A 25 3.35 20.68 -4.19
N VAL A 26 2.09 20.25 -4.25
CA VAL A 26 1.54 19.47 -5.36
C VAL A 26 0.32 20.16 -5.97
N ASP A 27 0.05 19.82 -7.24
CA ASP A 27 -1.16 20.28 -7.92
C ASP A 27 -2.43 19.62 -7.34
N ALA A 28 -3.45 20.44 -7.07
CA ALA A 28 -4.70 19.98 -6.47
C ALA A 28 -5.55 19.13 -7.42
N SER A 29 -5.46 19.34 -8.74
CA SER A 29 -6.19 18.52 -9.72
C SER A 29 -5.64 17.10 -9.75
N ASN A 30 -4.31 16.96 -9.76
CA ASN A 30 -3.64 15.67 -9.67
C ASN A 30 -3.88 15.00 -8.32
N TRP A 31 -3.74 15.73 -7.21
CA TRP A 31 -4.00 15.14 -5.89
C TRP A 31 -5.45 14.68 -5.72
N SER A 32 -6.42 15.45 -6.24
CA SER A 32 -7.82 15.04 -6.26
C SER A 32 -8.05 13.74 -7.02
N LYS A 33 -7.28 13.47 -8.08
CA LYS A 33 -7.35 12.19 -8.80
C LYS A 33 -6.73 11.06 -7.97
N ILE A 34 -5.65 11.31 -7.24
CA ILE A 34 -5.05 10.33 -6.31
C ILE A 34 -6.03 9.97 -5.20
N GLU A 35 -6.66 10.97 -4.54
CA GLU A 35 -7.66 10.71 -3.48
C GLU A 35 -8.89 9.92 -3.97
N ARG A 36 -9.15 9.90 -5.28
CA ARG A 36 -10.23 9.14 -5.92
C ARG A 36 -9.76 7.84 -6.57
N GLY A 37 -8.49 7.47 -6.44
CA GLY A 37 -7.92 6.27 -7.07
C GLY A 37 -7.80 6.33 -8.60
N LEU A 38 -7.88 7.52 -9.20
CA LEU A 38 -7.72 7.72 -10.66
C LEU A 38 -6.26 7.92 -11.08
N LEU A 39 -5.38 8.27 -10.14
CA LEU A 39 -3.94 8.34 -10.35
C LEU A 39 -3.25 7.55 -9.25
N ALA A 40 -2.14 6.89 -9.63
CA ALA A 40 -1.33 6.14 -8.69
C ALA A 40 -0.75 7.05 -7.58
N PRO A 41 -0.61 6.53 -6.36
CA PRO A 41 0.07 7.22 -5.27
C PRO A 41 1.53 7.55 -5.58
N PRO A 42 2.11 8.59 -4.95
CA PRO A 42 3.55 8.81 -5.02
C PRO A 42 4.31 7.61 -4.44
N GLN A 43 5.35 7.17 -5.14
CA GLN A 43 6.24 6.08 -4.71
C GLN A 43 7.58 6.60 -4.17
N ASP A 44 7.80 7.91 -4.26
CA ASP A 44 8.97 8.56 -3.70
C ASP A 44 8.90 8.55 -2.17
N ASP A 45 9.88 7.93 -1.53
CA ASP A 45 9.94 7.80 -0.06
C ASP A 45 9.94 9.16 0.64
N GLY A 46 10.57 10.18 0.05
CA GLY A 46 10.56 11.55 0.58
C GLY A 46 9.16 12.15 0.61
N LYS A 47 8.38 12.00 -0.47
CA LYS A 47 6.97 12.42 -0.52
C LYS A 47 6.12 11.63 0.46
N LEU A 48 6.29 10.31 0.54
CA LEU A 48 5.56 9.49 1.51
C LEU A 48 5.85 9.94 2.94
N GLN A 49 7.11 10.20 3.29
CA GLN A 49 7.48 10.70 4.61
C GLN A 49 6.86 12.07 4.91
N LYS A 50 6.86 12.99 3.93
CA LYS A 50 6.21 14.30 4.06
C LYS A 50 4.71 14.16 4.32
N ILE A 51 4.03 13.25 3.61
CA ILE A 51 2.61 12.93 3.84
C ILE A 51 2.40 12.45 5.27
N ALA A 52 3.21 11.50 5.74
CA ALA A 52 3.11 10.99 7.09
C ALA A 52 3.33 12.06 8.15
N GLN A 53 4.31 12.95 7.95
CA GLN A 53 4.53 14.09 8.85
C GLN A 53 3.31 15.01 8.93
N LEU A 54 2.74 15.41 7.79
CA LEU A 54 1.52 16.25 7.75
C LEU A 54 0.31 15.57 8.40
N LEU A 55 0.24 14.24 8.29
CA LEU A 55 -0.81 13.42 8.88
C LEU A 55 -0.44 12.88 10.27
N GLU A 56 0.62 13.38 10.92
CA GLU A 56 1.20 12.88 12.19
C GLU A 56 1.23 11.34 12.31
N ILE A 57 1.47 10.67 11.19
CA ILE A 57 1.76 9.24 11.16
C ILE A 57 3.24 9.10 11.50
N LYS A 58 3.55 8.45 12.63
CA LYS A 58 4.93 8.24 13.05
C LYS A 58 5.65 7.35 12.04
N VAL A 59 6.72 7.85 11.43
CA VAL A 59 7.57 7.07 10.51
C VAL A 59 8.09 5.83 11.23
N GLY A 60 7.98 4.68 10.57
CA GLY A 60 8.34 3.36 11.12
C GLY A 60 7.27 2.69 11.99
N SER A 61 6.15 3.37 12.29
CA SER A 61 5.01 2.72 12.97
C SER A 61 4.28 1.74 12.05
N GLU A 62 3.43 0.88 12.61
CA GLU A 62 2.58 -0.03 11.82
C GLU A 62 1.67 0.74 10.85
N GLN A 63 1.11 1.87 11.28
CA GLN A 63 0.29 2.72 10.41
C GLN A 63 1.10 3.35 9.27
N TRP A 64 2.40 3.61 9.48
CA TRP A 64 3.29 4.05 8.42
C TRP A 64 3.55 2.94 7.41
N LYS A 65 3.78 1.70 7.86
CA LYS A 65 3.95 0.53 6.98
C LYS A 65 2.68 0.28 6.18
N GLU A 66 1.52 0.25 6.84
CA GLU A 66 0.21 0.13 6.20
C GLU A 66 0.01 1.19 5.11
N MET A 67 0.35 2.46 5.40
CA MET A 67 0.27 3.54 4.42
C MET A 67 1.19 3.30 3.21
N LYS A 68 2.39 2.75 3.41
CA LYS A 68 3.30 2.39 2.30
C LYS A 68 2.77 1.20 1.51
N ASP A 69 2.23 0.18 2.16
CA ASP A 69 1.74 -1.02 1.51
C ASP A 69 0.55 -0.69 0.62
N ILE A 70 -0.43 0.07 1.13
CA ILE A 70 -1.56 0.51 0.29
C ILE A 70 -1.10 1.43 -0.84
N ALA A 71 -0.02 2.21 -0.67
CA ALA A 71 0.56 3.03 -1.73
C ALA A 71 1.19 2.17 -2.85
N ASN A 72 1.92 1.12 -2.47
CA ASN A 72 2.50 0.15 -3.39
C ASN A 72 1.41 -0.61 -4.16
N ILE A 73 0.41 -1.13 -3.44
CA ILE A 73 -0.67 -1.93 -4.04
C ILE A 73 -1.47 -1.09 -5.05
N ASP A 74 -1.84 0.15 -4.71
CA ASP A 74 -2.55 1.05 -5.65
C ASP A 74 -1.69 1.44 -6.87
N ALA A 75 -0.37 1.36 -6.76
CA ALA A 75 0.55 1.55 -7.88
C ALA A 75 0.86 0.25 -8.64
N GLY A 76 0.29 -0.90 -8.24
CA GLY A 76 0.58 -2.21 -8.82
C GLY A 76 2.00 -2.71 -8.52
N ILE A 77 2.61 -2.23 -7.43
CA ILE A 77 3.95 -2.59 -6.98
C ILE A 77 3.84 -3.60 -5.85
N ILE A 78 4.68 -4.64 -5.90
CA ILE A 78 4.84 -5.58 -4.80
C ILE A 78 5.69 -4.91 -3.71
N PRO A 79 5.23 -4.88 -2.43
CA PRO A 79 6.02 -4.37 -1.31
C PRO A 79 7.44 -4.95 -1.26
N GLU A 80 8.41 -4.12 -0.85
CA GLU A 80 9.84 -4.46 -0.98
C GLU A 80 10.26 -5.65 -0.12
N ASP A 81 9.68 -5.80 1.06
CA ASP A 81 9.86 -6.95 1.95
C ASP A 81 9.46 -8.26 1.25
N ILE A 82 8.28 -8.29 0.63
CA ILE A 82 7.81 -9.44 -0.17
C ILE A 82 8.70 -9.65 -1.40
N ARG A 83 9.06 -8.58 -2.09
CA ARG A 83 9.91 -8.63 -3.29
C ARG A 83 11.31 -9.16 -2.97
N SER A 84 11.83 -8.87 -1.77
CA SER A 84 13.15 -9.32 -1.33
C SER A 84 13.17 -10.76 -0.81
N ASP A 85 12.00 -11.33 -0.46
CA ASP A 85 11.90 -12.71 -0.01
C ASP A 85 11.76 -13.69 -1.19
N GLU A 86 12.87 -14.35 -1.54
CA GLU A 86 12.89 -15.36 -2.60
C GLU A 86 11.92 -16.53 -2.36
N LYS A 87 11.65 -16.91 -1.11
CA LYS A 87 10.74 -18.02 -0.81
C LYS A 87 9.30 -17.63 -1.11
N VAL A 88 8.92 -16.41 -0.75
CA VAL A 88 7.59 -15.86 -1.04
C VAL A 88 7.42 -15.69 -2.56
N LEU A 89 8.42 -15.15 -3.26
CA LEU A 89 8.36 -15.06 -4.72
C LEU A 89 8.20 -16.42 -5.41
N LYS A 90 8.88 -17.46 -4.91
CA LYS A 90 8.78 -18.84 -5.45
C LYS A 90 7.40 -19.48 -5.27
N SER A 91 6.57 -18.99 -4.35
CA SER A 91 5.21 -19.52 -4.14
C SER A 91 4.11 -18.76 -4.86
N LEU A 92 4.37 -17.55 -5.35
CA LEU A 92 3.41 -16.76 -6.11
C LEU A 92 2.74 -17.54 -7.26
N PRO A 93 3.43 -18.39 -8.06
CA PRO A 93 2.78 -19.18 -9.11
C PRO A 93 1.67 -20.11 -8.57
N MET A 94 1.94 -20.78 -7.45
CA MET A 94 0.99 -21.69 -6.80
C MET A 94 -0.20 -20.91 -6.22
N PHE A 95 0.07 -19.76 -5.61
CA PHE A 95 -0.95 -18.85 -5.12
C PHE A 95 -1.87 -18.35 -6.25
N PHE A 96 -1.31 -17.87 -7.36
CA PHE A 96 -2.09 -17.39 -8.50
C PHE A 96 -2.90 -18.49 -9.16
N ARG A 97 -2.37 -19.72 -9.24
CA ARG A 97 -3.11 -20.89 -9.73
C ARG A 97 -4.35 -21.15 -8.88
N THR A 98 -4.19 -21.11 -7.56
CA THR A 98 -5.28 -21.27 -6.59
C THR A 98 -6.35 -20.18 -6.73
N LEU A 99 -5.96 -18.91 -6.85
CA LEU A 99 -6.88 -17.79 -7.06
C LEU A 99 -7.64 -17.88 -8.40
N ARG A 100 -7.05 -18.49 -9.42
CA ARG A 100 -7.64 -18.64 -10.76
C ARG A 100 -8.56 -19.86 -10.90
N SER A 101 -8.96 -20.49 -9.79
CA SER A 101 -9.87 -21.65 -9.73
C SER A 101 -9.27 -22.99 -10.16
N GLU A 102 -7.95 -23.09 -10.32
CA GLU A 102 -7.28 -24.38 -10.39
C GLU A 102 -7.10 -24.91 -8.96
N LYS A 103 -7.80 -25.99 -8.61
CA LYS A 103 -7.67 -26.60 -7.28
C LYS A 103 -6.23 -27.10 -7.09
N PRO A 104 -5.43 -26.51 -6.18
CA PRO A 104 -4.12 -27.04 -5.84
C PRO A 104 -4.27 -28.43 -5.19
N SER A 105 -3.22 -29.26 -5.27
CA SER A 105 -3.18 -30.49 -4.48
C SER A 105 -3.15 -30.17 -2.98
N SER A 106 -3.48 -31.13 -2.13
CA SER A 106 -3.43 -30.94 -0.67
C SER A 106 -2.04 -30.48 -0.19
N GLU A 107 -0.98 -31.05 -0.75
CA GLU A 107 0.41 -30.67 -0.43
C GLU A 107 0.74 -29.22 -0.83
N GLU A 108 0.16 -28.74 -1.92
CA GLU A 108 0.34 -27.37 -2.41
C GLU A 108 -0.46 -26.39 -1.53
N LEU A 109 -1.64 -26.80 -1.07
CA LEU A 109 -2.43 -26.02 -0.13
C LEU A 109 -1.74 -25.89 1.24
N ASP A 110 -1.14 -26.97 1.75
CA ASP A 110 -0.40 -26.97 3.00
C ASP A 110 0.82 -26.03 2.94
N LYS A 111 1.56 -26.04 1.82
CA LYS A 111 2.67 -25.09 1.58
C LYS A 111 2.19 -23.63 1.58
N LEU A 112 1.02 -23.38 1.00
CA LEU A 112 0.40 -22.05 1.00
C LEU A 112 0.02 -21.59 2.41
N ILE A 113 -0.59 -22.48 3.20
CA ILE A 113 -1.00 -22.20 4.58
C ILE A 113 0.23 -21.92 5.47
N GLU A 114 1.31 -22.69 5.32
CA GLU A 114 2.56 -22.45 6.06
C GLU A 114 3.18 -21.08 5.74
N MET A 115 3.04 -20.62 4.50
CA MET A 115 3.56 -19.31 4.09
C MET A 115 2.78 -18.16 4.70
N VAL A 116 1.44 -18.20 4.68
CA VAL A 116 0.59 -17.17 5.29
C VAL A 116 0.77 -17.14 6.82
N ARG A 117 0.99 -18.30 7.46
CA ARG A 117 1.18 -18.40 8.91
C ARG A 117 2.52 -17.88 9.42
N LYS A 118 3.53 -17.71 8.55
CA LYS A 118 4.85 -17.21 8.96
C LYS A 118 4.96 -15.69 9.01
N GLU A 119 3.96 -14.97 8.50
CA GLU A 119 3.95 -13.50 8.45
C GLU A 119 2.85 -12.86 9.30
N GLY A 120 2.02 -13.67 10.00
CA GLY A 120 0.95 -13.21 10.90
C GLY A 120 1.33 -13.14 12.37
#